data_AF-A0A0G8FB05-F1
#
_entry.id   AF-A0A0G8FB05-F1
#
_cell.length_a   1.000
_cell.length_b   1.000
_cell.length_c   1.000
_cell.angle_alpha   90.00
_cell.angle_beta   90.00
_cell.angle_gamma   90.00
#
_symmetry.space_group_name_H-M   'P 1'
#
loop_
_entity.id
_entity.type
_entity.pdbx_description
1 polymer ?
#
loop_
_entity_poly.entity_id
_entity_poly.type
_entity_poly.pdbx_seq_one_letter_code
_entity_poly.pdbx_strand_id
1 'polypeptide(L)'
;MWAEKDGWLNLGGVQWIKYDYSYMEFDKKSTVDSSIVDKRVVSKVNNLRFYDSPSWQDKDVAGTLDTGLGFAIDEKVMVNGFPQYRVHNSKGKTFYITASEKYVSVK
;
A
#
# COMPACT_ATOMS: atom_id res chain seq x y z
N MET A 1 -15.12 18.80 -13.74
CA MET A 1 -14.91 19.76 -12.62
C MET A 1 -15.65 19.16 -11.44
N TRP A 2 -14.94 18.72 -10.40
CA TRP A 2 -15.57 18.22 -9.17
C TRP A 2 -15.93 19.42 -8.29
N ALA A 3 -16.99 19.27 -7.50
CA ALA A 3 -17.49 20.31 -6.59
C ALA A 3 -17.92 19.68 -5.26
N GLU A 4 -17.59 20.36 -4.18
CA GLU A 4 -17.98 20.00 -2.82
C GLU A 4 -18.97 21.04 -2.29
N LYS A 5 -20.09 20.59 -1.70
CA LYS A 5 -21.05 21.47 -1.04
C LYS A 5 -21.72 20.75 0.12
N ASP A 6 -21.72 21.36 1.31
CA ASP A 6 -22.44 20.90 2.49
C ASP A 6 -22.17 19.42 2.86
N GLY A 7 -20.93 18.95 2.66
CA GLY A 7 -20.53 17.56 2.91
C GLY A 7 -20.94 16.55 1.84
N TRP A 8 -21.23 17.00 0.61
CA TRP A 8 -21.54 16.15 -0.54
C TRP A 8 -20.48 16.29 -1.64
N LEU A 9 -20.07 15.15 -2.19
CA LEU A 9 -19.13 15.07 -3.31
C LEU A 9 -19.90 14.74 -4.60
N ASN A 10 -19.71 15.57 -5.64
CA ASN A 10 -20.26 15.32 -6.98
C ASN A 10 -19.21 14.63 -7.87
N LEU A 11 -19.55 13.43 -8.37
CA LEU A 11 -18.68 12.62 -9.24
C LEU A 11 -18.95 12.82 -10.75
N GLY A 12 -19.89 13.69 -11.10
CA GLY A 12 -20.33 13.99 -12.45
C GLY A 12 -21.85 13.89 -12.61
N GLY A 13 -22.46 14.85 -13.31
CA GLY A 13 -23.91 14.89 -13.55
C GLY A 13 -24.71 15.17 -12.27
N VAL A 14 -25.82 14.44 -12.09
CA VAL A 14 -26.73 14.54 -10.93
C VAL A 14 -26.38 13.55 -9.79
N GLN A 15 -25.20 12.92 -9.85
CA GLN A 15 -24.80 11.91 -8.89
C GLN A 15 -24.04 12.54 -7.72
N TRP A 16 -24.69 12.55 -6.55
CA TRP A 16 -24.16 13.11 -5.31
C TRP A 16 -23.97 12.00 -4.28
N ILE A 17 -22.81 11.97 -3.62
CA ILE A 17 -22.53 11.05 -2.51
C ILE A 17 -22.31 11.88 -1.24
N LYS A 18 -22.99 11.50 -0.16
CA LYS A 18 -22.83 12.13 1.17
C LYS A 18 -21.52 11.64 1.79
N TYR A 19 -20.73 12.56 2.33
CA TYR A 19 -19.53 12.26 3.11
C TYR A 19 -19.94 11.68 4.47
N ASP A 20 -20.43 10.44 4.45
CA ASP A 20 -20.73 9.67 5.64
C ASP A 20 -19.69 8.56 5.75
N TYR A 21 -18.93 8.58 6.85
CA TYR A 21 -17.89 7.59 7.16
C TYR A 21 -18.44 6.15 7.18
N SER A 22 -19.77 5.94 7.21
CA SER A 22 -20.40 4.62 7.13
C SER A 22 -20.36 3.96 5.74
N TYR A 23 -20.21 4.71 4.64
CA TYR A 23 -19.94 4.13 3.31
C TYR A 23 -18.43 4.00 3.03
N MET A 24 -17.61 4.71 3.81
CA MET A 24 -16.18 4.51 3.91
C MET A 24 -15.84 3.57 5.08
N GLU A 25 -16.65 2.53 5.27
CA GLU A 25 -16.21 1.36 6.03
C GLU A 25 -15.15 0.63 5.18
N PHE A 26 -13.97 1.25 5.03
CA PHE A 26 -12.77 0.48 4.82
C PHE A 26 -12.68 -0.39 6.05
N ASP A 27 -12.81 -1.71 5.88
CA ASP A 27 -12.53 -2.70 6.90
C ASP A 27 -11.25 -2.30 7.64
N LYS A 28 -11.42 -1.59 8.75
CA LYS A 28 -10.36 -1.22 9.68
C LYS A 28 -10.14 -2.45 10.53
N LYS A 29 -9.62 -3.47 9.85
CA LYS A 29 -8.95 -4.63 10.39
C LYS A 29 -8.07 -5.14 9.26
N SER A 30 -6.97 -4.40 9.02
CA SER A 30 -5.70 -5.11 8.92
C SER A 30 -5.54 -5.80 10.28
N THR A 31 -6.28 -6.89 10.50
CA THR A 31 -5.67 -8.05 11.14
C THR A 31 -4.53 -8.31 10.20
N VAL A 32 -3.40 -7.64 10.43
CA VAL A 32 -2.12 -8.04 9.87
C VAL A 32 -2.12 -9.49 10.26
N ASP A 33 -2.37 -10.36 9.26
CA ASP A 33 -2.47 -11.78 9.47
C ASP A 33 -1.22 -12.08 10.27
N SER A 34 -1.33 -12.41 11.55
CA SER A 34 -0.15 -12.42 12.44
C SER A 34 0.91 -13.37 11.89
N SER A 35 0.49 -14.25 10.98
CA SER A 35 1.31 -15.07 10.12
C SER A 35 2.23 -14.34 9.12
N ILE A 36 2.11 -13.04 8.85
CA ILE A 36 2.97 -12.32 7.88
C ILE A 36 4.03 -11.41 8.52
N VAL A 37 3.89 -11.09 9.80
CA VAL A 37 4.92 -10.36 10.55
C VAL A 37 6.14 -11.26 10.67
N ASP A 38 7.34 -10.70 10.56
CA ASP A 38 8.64 -11.41 10.55
C ASP A 38 8.89 -12.33 9.36
N LYS A 39 7.94 -12.43 8.41
CA LYS A 39 8.18 -13.09 7.12
C LYS A 39 8.97 -12.20 6.18
N ARG A 40 9.49 -12.81 5.11
CA ARG A 40 10.25 -12.09 4.09
C ARG A 40 9.41 -11.92 2.83
N VAL A 41 9.20 -10.67 2.41
CA VAL A 41 8.68 -10.39 1.06
C VAL A 41 9.82 -10.48 0.07
N VAL A 42 9.60 -11.20 -1.02
CA VAL A 42 10.59 -11.45 -2.08
C VAL A 42 10.01 -11.04 -3.43
N SER A 43 10.78 -10.30 -4.22
CA SER A 43 10.37 -9.92 -5.58
C SER A 43 10.34 -11.11 -6.53
N LYS A 44 9.30 -11.20 -7.34
CA LYS A 44 9.17 -12.14 -8.47
C LYS A 44 9.71 -11.54 -9.78
N VAL A 45 9.88 -10.23 -9.85
CA VAL A 45 10.25 -9.49 -11.07
C VAL A 45 11.49 -8.62 -10.84
N ASN A 46 12.22 -8.35 -11.92
CA ASN A 46 13.34 -7.41 -11.87
C ASN A 46 12.84 -5.97 -11.81
N ASN A 47 13.67 -5.08 -11.26
CA ASN A 47 13.39 -3.65 -11.13
C ASN A 47 12.07 -3.31 -10.39
N LEU A 48 11.65 -4.12 -9.41
CA LEU A 48 10.44 -3.84 -8.63
C LEU A 48 10.67 -2.64 -7.71
N ARG A 49 9.87 -1.58 -7.86
CA ARG A 49 10.01 -0.36 -7.07
C ARG A 49 9.67 -0.56 -5.59
N PHE A 50 10.43 0.09 -4.72
CA PHE A 50 10.09 0.30 -3.32
C PHE A 50 10.24 1.79 -2.97
N TYR A 51 9.59 2.22 -1.90
CA TYR A 51 9.31 3.62 -1.60
C TYR A 51 9.81 4.01 -0.19
N ASP A 52 10.22 5.27 -0.02
CA ASP A 52 10.63 5.82 1.30
C ASP A 52 9.41 6.23 2.16
N SER A 53 8.22 6.33 1.56
CA SER A 53 6.96 6.69 2.21
C SER A 53 5.82 5.79 1.72
N PRO A 54 4.70 5.66 2.47
CA PRO A 54 3.54 4.87 2.04
C PRO A 54 2.82 5.59 0.89
N SER A 55 3.33 5.40 -0.32
CA SER A 55 2.96 6.15 -1.52
C SER A 55 3.15 5.28 -2.78
N TRP A 56 2.53 5.70 -3.87
CA TRP A 56 2.72 5.14 -5.20
C TRP A 56 3.32 6.14 -6.19
N GLN A 57 3.70 7.34 -5.71
CA GLN A 57 4.19 8.42 -6.55
C GLN A 57 5.67 8.22 -6.91
N ASP A 58 6.06 8.64 -8.12
CA ASP A 58 7.44 8.51 -8.59
C ASP A 58 8.45 9.26 -7.72
N LYS A 59 8.07 10.40 -7.15
CA LYS A 59 8.93 11.19 -6.25
C LYS A 59 9.32 10.47 -4.96
N ASP A 60 8.55 9.46 -4.57
CA ASP A 60 8.72 8.72 -3.32
C ASP A 60 9.47 7.40 -3.54
N VAL A 61 9.89 7.09 -4.78
CA VAL A 61 10.66 5.89 -5.11
C VAL A 61 12.04 5.98 -4.47
N ALA A 62 12.32 5.05 -3.56
CA ALA A 62 13.60 4.94 -2.88
C ALA A 62 14.61 4.10 -3.68
N GLY A 63 14.11 3.20 -4.53
CA GLY A 63 14.95 2.35 -5.36
C GLY A 63 14.17 1.22 -6.02
N THR A 64 14.92 0.23 -6.53
CA THR A 64 14.37 -0.97 -7.16
C THR A 64 14.98 -2.24 -6.58
N LEU A 65 14.21 -3.33 -6.66
CA LEU A 65 14.51 -4.62 -6.11
C LEU A 65 14.40 -5.67 -7.22
N ASP A 66 15.48 -6.41 -7.46
CA ASP A 66 15.49 -7.47 -8.46
C ASP A 66 14.89 -8.78 -7.96
N THR A 67 14.58 -9.68 -8.91
CA THR A 67 13.96 -10.98 -8.61
C THR A 67 14.80 -11.75 -7.58
N GLY A 68 14.12 -12.34 -6.58
CA GLY A 68 14.77 -13.11 -5.52
C GLY A 68 15.32 -12.28 -4.36
N LEU A 69 15.43 -10.96 -4.52
CA LEU A 69 15.75 -10.05 -3.43
C LEU A 69 14.49 -9.65 -2.66
N GLY A 70 14.67 -9.18 -1.42
CA GLY A 70 13.55 -9.06 -0.49
C GLY A 70 13.89 -8.40 0.84
N PHE A 71 12.85 -8.05 1.58
CA PHE A 71 12.89 -7.38 2.88
C PHE A 71 12.10 -8.16 3.93
N ALA A 72 12.38 -7.91 5.22
CA ALA A 72 11.54 -8.40 6.31
C ALA A 72 10.27 -7.55 6.42
N ILE A 73 9.13 -8.18 6.65
CA ILE A 73 7.82 -7.52 6.74
C ILE A 73 7.55 -7.15 8.19
N ASP A 74 7.26 -5.87 8.42
CA ASP A 74 6.78 -5.37 9.70
C ASP A 74 5.26 -5.47 9.79
N GLU A 75 4.58 -5.01 8.74
CA GLU A 75 3.12 -4.96 8.68
C GLU A 75 2.60 -4.78 7.24
N LYS A 76 1.29 -4.95 7.08
CA LYS A 76 0.57 -4.64 5.84
C LYS A 76 -0.29 -3.39 6.05
N VAL A 77 -0.10 -2.41 5.16
CA VAL A 77 -0.76 -1.10 5.19
C VAL A 77 -1.57 -0.87 3.91
N MET A 78 -2.63 -0.06 3.99
CA MET A 78 -3.45 0.34 2.84
C MET A 78 -3.07 1.74 2.39
N VAL A 79 -2.70 1.90 1.12
CA VAL A 79 -2.29 3.17 0.52
C VAL A 79 -3.16 3.45 -0.70
N ASN A 80 -4.02 4.47 -0.62
CA ASN A 80 -4.96 4.85 -1.68
C ASN A 80 -5.78 3.66 -2.23
N GLY A 81 -6.21 2.76 -1.34
CA GLY A 81 -7.00 1.57 -1.71
C GLY A 81 -6.20 0.37 -2.21
N PHE A 82 -4.86 0.45 -2.30
CA PHE A 82 -4.00 -0.68 -2.67
C PHE A 82 -3.06 -1.07 -1.51
N PRO A 83 -2.86 -2.37 -1.25
CA PRO A 83 -2.04 -2.81 -0.13
C PRO A 83 -0.54 -2.70 -0.42
N GLN A 84 0.21 -2.27 0.60
CA GLN A 84 1.67 -2.31 0.67
C GLN A 84 2.12 -3.08 1.92
N TYR A 85 3.35 -3.56 1.91
CA TYR A 85 4.06 -3.97 3.12
C TYR A 85 4.95 -2.82 3.59
N ARG A 86 4.88 -2.51 4.89
CA ARG A 86 5.97 -1.81 5.57
C ARG A 86 7.05 -2.84 5.85
N VAL A 87 8.25 -2.56 5.41
CA VAL A 87 9.36 -3.51 5.44
C VAL A 87 10.62 -2.85 5.95
N HIS A 88 11.57 -3.64 6.46
CA HIS A 88 12.90 -3.15 6.80
C HIS A 88 14.01 -4.00 6.17
N ASN A 89 15.15 -3.36 5.91
CA ASN A 89 16.37 -4.04 5.48
C ASN A 89 17.23 -4.47 6.67
N SER A 90 18.33 -5.19 6.41
CA SER A 90 19.28 -5.65 7.45
C SER A 90 19.97 -4.53 8.24
N LYS A 91 19.84 -3.27 7.80
CA LYS A 91 20.34 -2.08 8.52
C LYS A 91 19.25 -1.37 9.32
N GLY A 92 18.03 -1.94 9.38
CA GLY A 92 16.88 -1.36 10.08
C GLY A 92 16.24 -0.16 9.38
N LYS A 93 16.59 0.14 8.12
CA LYS A 93 15.91 1.20 7.35
C LYS A 93 14.57 0.69 6.84
N THR A 94 13.51 1.44 7.14
CA THR A 94 12.14 1.16 6.71
C THR A 94 11.88 1.64 5.29
N PHE A 95 11.11 0.85 4.55
CA PHE A 95 10.61 1.13 3.22
C PHE A 95 9.19 0.58 3.05
N TYR A 96 8.61 0.86 1.89
CA TYR A 96 7.31 0.35 1.50
C TYR A 96 7.38 -0.33 0.13
N ILE A 97 6.72 -1.47 -0.02
CA ILE A 97 6.71 -2.25 -1.26
C ILE A 97 5.32 -2.82 -1.52
N THR A 98 4.97 -3.08 -2.78
CA THR A 98 3.67 -3.67 -3.13
C THR A 98 3.42 -4.99 -2.41
N ALA A 99 2.19 -5.17 -1.91
CA ALA A 99 1.72 -6.45 -1.39
C ALA A 99 0.99 -7.29 -2.44
N SER A 100 1.07 -6.92 -3.72
CA SER A 100 0.44 -7.68 -4.79
C SER A 100 1.19 -8.98 -5.06
N GLU A 101 0.51 -10.11 -4.86
CA GLU A 101 1.05 -11.45 -5.12
C GLU A 101 1.47 -11.68 -6.58
N LYS A 102 1.06 -10.81 -7.51
CA LYS A 102 1.54 -10.82 -8.89
C LYS A 102 3.03 -10.49 -8.97
N TYR A 103 3.51 -9.58 -8.13
CA TYR A 103 4.89 -9.06 -8.19
C TYR A 103 5.76 -9.57 -7.05
N VAL A 104 5.16 -10.00 -5.94
CA VAL A 104 5.89 -10.48 -4.77
C VAL A 104 5.38 -11.84 -4.28
N SER A 105 6.22 -12.53 -3.51
CA SER A 105 5.84 -13.69 -2.68
C SER A 105 6.29 -13.44 -1.25
N VAL A 106 5.49 -13.87 -0.28
CA VAL A 106 5.89 -13.90 1.13
C VAL A 106 6.43 -15.30 1.46
N LYS A 107 7.59 -15.36 2.12
CA LYS A 107 8.24 -16.61 2.57
C LYS A 107 8.39 -16.60 4.08
#